data_AF-A0A5S9PHQ6-F1
#
_entry.id   AF-A0A5S9PHQ6-F1
#
_cell.length_a   1.000
_cell.length_b   1.000
_cell.length_c   1.000
_cell.angle_alpha   90.00
_cell.angle_beta   90.00
_cell.angle_gamma   90.00
#
_symmetry.space_group_name_H-M   'P 1'
#
loop_
_entity.id
_entity.type
_entity.pdbx_description
1 polymer ?
#
loop_
_entity_poly.entity_id
_entity_poly.type
_entity_poly.pdbx_seq_one_letter_code
_entity_poly.pdbx_strand_id
1 'polypeptide(L)'
;MITLKNTLRINATSCIGFGLLFMLFSSTTNQFLSATEPAPAIIIQVLGAILLVNGLHLLWASKLKTPSAILVMYFSVGDFLWVFLSAVLALLGIWIDTPAGIAATLIIALMVGTLGTLQLANLPKQPIASSRLHR
;
A
#
# COMPACT_ATOMS: atom_id res chain seq x y z
N MET A 1 -10.01 -15.60 -12.46
CA MET A 1 -10.13 -15.81 -11.00
C MET A 1 -9.08 -14.96 -10.31
N ILE A 2 -9.47 -14.00 -9.47
CA ILE A 2 -8.54 -13.21 -8.65
C ILE A 2 -8.08 -14.12 -7.50
N THR A 3 -6.76 -14.35 -7.40
CA THR A 3 -6.18 -15.17 -6.32
C THR A 3 -5.40 -14.28 -5.37
N LEU A 4 -5.29 -14.68 -4.10
CA LEU A 4 -4.49 -13.96 -3.10
C LEU A 4 -3.07 -13.66 -3.61
N LYS A 5 -2.40 -14.64 -4.24
CA LYS A 5 -1.04 -14.46 -4.76
C LYS A 5 -0.97 -13.40 -5.85
N ASN A 6 -1.96 -13.33 -6.74
CA ASN A 6 -2.02 -12.31 -7.78
C ASN A 6 -2.29 -10.93 -7.16
N THR A 7 -3.19 -10.82 -6.19
CA THR A 7 -3.45 -9.56 -5.47
C THR A 7 -2.18 -9.05 -4.77
N LEU A 8 -1.47 -9.92 -4.04
CA LEU A 8 -0.20 -9.57 -3.38
C LEU A 8 0.86 -9.10 -4.39
N ARG A 9 0.93 -9.70 -5.58
CA ARG A 9 1.88 -9.29 -6.63
C ARG A 9 1.53 -7.96 -7.27
N ILE A 10 0.24 -7.71 -7.53
CA ILE A 10 -0.21 -6.43 -8.07
C ILE A 10 0.10 -5.33 -7.05
N ASN A 11 -0.21 -5.56 -5.77
CA ASN A 11 0.11 -4.62 -4.70
C ASN A 11 1.63 -4.41 -4.56
N ALA A 12 2.42 -5.48 -4.58
CA ALA A 12 3.88 -5.39 -4.59
C ALA A 12 4.40 -4.52 -5.74
N THR A 13 3.88 -4.72 -6.96
CA THR A 13 4.27 -3.93 -8.13
C THR A 13 3.91 -2.47 -7.96
N SER A 14 2.72 -2.13 -7.45
CA SER A 14 2.37 -0.73 -7.18
C SER A 14 3.25 -0.12 -6.10
N CYS A 15 3.52 -0.81 -4.99
CA CYS A 15 4.39 -0.30 -3.93
C CYS A 15 5.82 -0.09 -4.42
N ILE A 16 6.39 -1.03 -5.20
CA ILE A 16 7.74 -0.88 -5.76
C ILE A 16 7.75 0.27 -6.78
N GLY A 17 6.77 0.35 -7.67
CA GLY A 17 6.67 1.40 -8.67
C GLY A 17 6.58 2.80 -8.06
N PHE A 18 5.64 3.01 -7.13
CA PHE A 18 5.52 4.29 -6.42
C PHE A 18 6.70 4.54 -5.47
N GLY A 19 7.25 3.49 -4.85
CA GLY A 19 8.44 3.59 -4.02
C GLY A 19 9.63 4.15 -4.79
N LEU A 20 9.92 3.58 -5.97
CA LEU A 20 10.97 4.08 -6.86
C LEU A 20 10.67 5.48 -7.39
N LEU A 21 9.41 5.76 -7.77
CA LEU A 21 9.00 7.08 -8.21
C LEU A 21 9.29 8.14 -7.12
N PHE A 22 8.90 7.87 -5.88
CA PHE A 22 9.06 8.80 -4.77
C PHE A 22 10.52 8.97 -4.36
N MET A 23 11.32 7.90 -4.40
CA MET A 23 12.75 8.00 -4.08
C MET A 23 13.53 8.77 -5.16
N LEU A 24 13.31 8.45 -6.44
CA LEU A 24 14.12 8.98 -7.54
C LEU A 24 13.62 10.34 -8.06
N PHE A 25 12.32 10.60 -7.95
CA PHE A 25 11.67 11.80 -8.50
C PHE A 25 10.93 12.62 -7.42
N SER A 26 11.36 12.55 -6.16
CA SER A 26 10.74 13.26 -5.01
C SER A 26 10.41 14.73 -5.29
N SER A 27 11.33 15.49 -5.90
CA SER A 27 11.08 16.90 -6.24
C SER A 27 9.96 17.06 -7.26
N THR A 28 9.97 16.26 -8.33
CA THR A 28 8.94 16.30 -9.38
C THR A 28 7.60 15.84 -8.83
N THR A 29 7.58 14.80 -8.00
CA THR A 29 6.36 14.34 -7.31
C THR A 29 5.78 15.42 -6.41
N ASN A 30 6.62 16.10 -5.63
CA ASN A 30 6.17 17.20 -4.76
C ASN A 30 5.53 18.35 -5.55
N GLN A 31 6.18 18.80 -6.63
CA GLN A 31 5.66 19.87 -7.48
C GLN A 31 4.37 19.46 -8.21
N PHE A 32 4.22 18.17 -8.51
CA PHE A 32 2.98 17.63 -9.06
C PHE A 32 1.85 17.63 -8.01
N LEU A 33 2.14 17.27 -6.75
CA LEU A 33 1.16 17.13 -5.69
C LEU A 33 0.72 18.48 -5.09
N SER A 34 1.63 19.42 -4.90
CA SER A 34 1.35 20.72 -4.28
C SER A 34 2.00 21.87 -5.02
N ALA A 35 1.22 22.92 -5.26
CA ALA A 35 1.64 24.18 -5.84
C ALA A 35 1.99 25.23 -4.77
N THR A 36 1.46 25.10 -3.55
CA THR A 36 1.63 26.14 -2.52
C THR A 36 2.68 25.77 -1.47
N GLU A 37 2.52 24.62 -0.82
CA GLU A 37 3.34 24.18 0.32
C GLU A 37 3.71 22.69 0.16
N PRO A 38 4.69 22.37 -0.71
CA PRO A 38 5.10 20.98 -0.92
C PRO A 38 5.78 20.38 0.32
N ALA A 39 5.59 19.08 0.52
CA ALA A 39 6.28 18.37 1.60
C ALA A 39 7.81 18.47 1.44
N PRO A 40 8.59 18.49 2.53
CA PRO A 40 10.04 18.32 2.45
C PRO A 40 10.40 17.05 1.67
N ALA A 41 11.31 17.16 0.69
CA ALA A 41 11.66 16.05 -0.21
C ALA A 41 12.09 14.77 0.52
N ILE A 42 12.74 14.92 1.68
CA ILE A 42 13.14 13.79 2.53
C ILE A 42 11.95 12.97 3.01
N ILE A 43 10.79 13.59 3.28
CA ILE A 43 9.58 12.87 3.69
C ILE A 43 9.09 11.98 2.55
N ILE A 44 9.04 12.50 1.32
CA ILE A 44 8.66 11.72 0.13
C ILE A 44 9.65 10.59 -0.13
N GLN A 45 10.96 10.84 -0.01
CA GLN A 45 11.98 9.81 -0.18
C GLN A 45 11.87 8.69 0.86
N VAL A 46 11.67 9.05 2.13
CA VAL A 46 11.46 8.07 3.22
C VAL A 46 10.18 7.28 2.97
N LEU A 47 9.10 7.93 2.55
CA LEU A 47 7.86 7.26 2.18
C LEU A 47 8.08 6.29 1.02
N GLY A 48 8.87 6.69 0.03
CA GLY A 48 9.27 5.84 -1.09
C GLY A 48 10.09 4.62 -0.64
N ALA A 49 11.02 4.79 0.29
CA ALA A 49 11.80 3.70 0.85
C ALA A 49 10.92 2.70 1.64
N ILE A 50 9.97 3.22 2.43
CA ILE A 50 8.98 2.39 3.15
C ILE A 50 8.15 1.58 2.15
N LEU A 51 7.63 2.22 1.10
CA LEU A 51 6.87 1.55 0.04
C LEU A 51 7.71 0.48 -0.67
N LEU A 52 8.98 0.77 -0.96
CA LEU A 52 9.88 -0.19 -1.60
C LEU A 52 10.08 -1.44 -0.73
N VAL A 53 10.38 -1.25 0.55
CA VAL A 53 10.51 -2.36 1.52
C VAL A 53 9.20 -3.12 1.65
N ASN A 54 8.06 -2.44 1.76
CA ASN A 54 6.75 -3.08 1.85
C ASN A 54 6.43 -3.90 0.58
N GLY A 55 6.72 -3.35 -0.60
CA GLY A 55 6.53 -4.02 -1.88
C GLY A 55 7.41 -5.27 -2.03
N LEU A 56 8.67 -5.22 -1.60
CA LEU A 56 9.54 -6.39 -1.54
C LEU A 56 9.01 -7.44 -0.56
N HIS A 57 8.48 -7.01 0.58
CA HIS A 57 7.89 -7.89 1.59
C HIS A 57 6.61 -8.59 1.08
N LEU A 58 5.73 -7.85 0.38
CA LEU A 58 4.56 -8.40 -0.34
C LEU A 58 4.98 -9.41 -1.41
N LEU A 59 6.00 -9.08 -2.20
CA LEU A 59 6.50 -9.97 -3.25
C LEU A 59 7.04 -11.28 -2.67
N TRP A 60 7.78 -11.21 -1.56
CA TRP A 60 8.22 -12.38 -0.81
C TRP A 60 7.03 -13.20 -0.29
N ALA A 61 6.04 -12.55 0.34
CA ALA A 61 4.85 -13.22 0.84
C ALA A 61 4.08 -13.94 -0.27
N SER A 62 4.02 -13.36 -1.48
CA SER A 62 3.36 -13.97 -2.64
C SER A 62 4.03 -15.27 -3.12
N LYS A 63 5.30 -15.49 -2.78
CA LYS A 63 6.07 -16.70 -3.13
C LYS A 63 5.91 -17.82 -2.10
N LEU A 64 5.37 -17.52 -0.91
CA LEU A 64 5.05 -18.54 0.09
C LEU A 64 4.01 -19.52 -0.48
N LYS A 65 4.17 -20.81 -0.16
CA LYS A 65 3.19 -21.83 -0.56
C LYS A 65 1.80 -21.47 -0.02
N THR A 66 1.75 -21.15 1.28
CA THR A 66 0.57 -20.72 2.04
C THR A 66 0.94 -19.54 2.94
N PRO A 67 0.69 -18.28 2.53
CA PRO A 67 0.83 -17.13 3.42
C PRO A 67 -0.02 -17.31 4.68
N SER A 68 0.41 -16.79 5.83
CA SER A 68 -0.44 -16.83 7.03
C SER A 68 -1.51 -15.74 6.97
N ALA A 69 -2.67 -15.96 7.59
CA ALA A 69 -3.73 -14.95 7.60
C ALA A 69 -3.29 -13.66 8.31
N ILE A 70 -2.50 -13.79 9.38
CA ILE A 70 -1.93 -12.66 10.13
C ILE A 70 -1.05 -11.79 9.23
N LEU A 71 -0.20 -12.42 8.40
CA LEU A 71 0.67 -11.71 7.47
C LEU A 71 -0.14 -10.96 6.41
N VAL A 72 -1.20 -11.56 5.88
CA VAL A 72 -2.08 -10.89 4.90
C VAL A 72 -2.82 -9.72 5.54
N MET A 73 -3.32 -9.88 6.77
CA MET A 73 -3.98 -8.79 7.52
C MET A 73 -3.02 -7.63 7.78
N TYR A 74 -1.76 -7.92 8.12
CA TYR A 74 -0.72 -6.89 8.29
C TYR A 74 -0.60 -6.00 7.04
N PHE A 75 -0.52 -6.60 5.85
CA PHE A 75 -0.45 -5.84 4.60
C PHE A 75 -1.71 -5.04 4.33
N SER A 76 -2.89 -5.67 4.49
CA SER A 76 -4.17 -4.98 4.27
C SER A 76 -4.37 -3.78 5.20
N VAL A 77 -3.94 -3.88 6.47
CA VAL A 77 -3.97 -2.73 7.40
C VAL A 77 -3.08 -1.60 6.91
N GLY A 78 -1.88 -1.92 6.41
CA GLY A 78 -1.00 -0.94 5.76
C GLY A 78 -1.67 -0.25 4.56
N ASP A 79 -2.35 -1.01 3.71
CA ASP A 79 -3.08 -0.49 2.55
C ASP A 79 -4.20 0.48 2.98
N PHE A 80 -4.98 0.12 4.00
CA PHE A 80 -6.04 1.01 4.50
C PHE A 80 -5.49 2.25 5.20
N LEU A 81 -4.38 2.12 5.93
CA LEU A 81 -3.70 3.26 6.53
C LEU A 81 -3.19 4.22 5.45
N TRP A 82 -2.64 3.70 4.36
CA TRP A 82 -2.24 4.49 3.21
C TRP A 82 -3.40 5.28 2.61
N VAL A 83 -4.53 4.61 2.37
CA VAL A 83 -5.76 5.23 1.84
C VAL A 83 -6.25 6.34 2.77
N PHE A 84 -6.35 6.05 4.06
CA PHE A 84 -6.83 6.99 5.06
C PHE A 84 -5.96 8.25 5.12
N LEU A 85 -4.63 8.08 5.26
CA LEU A 85 -3.70 9.21 5.35
C LEU A 85 -3.68 10.02 4.06
N SER A 86 -3.68 9.37 2.89
CA SER A 86 -3.71 10.05 1.59
C SER A 86 -4.97 10.88 1.41
N ALA A 87 -6.13 10.34 1.80
CA ALA A 87 -7.40 11.06 1.75
C ALA A 87 -7.41 12.26 2.70
N VAL A 88 -6.90 12.11 3.92
CA VAL A 88 -6.81 13.22 4.89
C VAL A 88 -5.91 14.35 4.36
N LEU A 89 -4.74 14.02 3.83
CA LEU A 89 -3.82 15.01 3.26
C LEU A 89 -4.47 15.78 2.10
N ALA A 90 -5.12 15.07 1.17
CA ALA A 90 -5.80 15.68 0.04
C ALA A 90 -7.02 16.53 0.44
N LEU A 91 -7.82 16.09 1.43
CA LEU A 91 -9.00 16.83 1.90
C LEU A 91 -8.63 18.08 2.68
N LEU A 92 -7.53 18.05 3.43
CA LEU A 92 -7.05 19.19 4.20
C LEU A 92 -6.15 20.13 3.36
N GLY A 93 -5.83 19.76 2.12
CA GLY A 93 -4.91 20.52 1.27
C GLY A 93 -3.47 20.54 1.82
N ILE A 94 -3.11 19.57 2.68
CA ILE A 94 -1.78 19.49 3.28
C ILE A 94 -0.89 18.68 2.34
N TRP A 95 0.12 19.32 1.75
CA TRP A 95 1.08 18.71 0.79
C TRP A 95 0.48 18.16 -0.51
N ILE A 96 -0.85 18.16 -0.65
CA ILE A 96 -1.60 17.72 -1.82
C ILE A 96 -2.71 18.76 -2.06
N ASP A 97 -2.45 19.72 -2.95
CA ASP A 97 -3.36 20.85 -3.20
C ASP A 97 -3.66 21.09 -4.70
N THR A 98 -2.87 20.50 -5.61
CA THR A 98 -3.13 20.68 -7.04
C THR A 98 -4.32 19.81 -7.46
N PRO A 99 -5.17 20.27 -8.40
CA PRO A 99 -6.30 19.45 -8.89
C PRO A 99 -5.85 18.09 -9.45
N ALA A 100 -4.73 18.07 -10.16
CA ALA A 100 -4.16 16.84 -10.73
C ALA A 100 -3.60 15.92 -9.64
N GLY A 101 -2.91 16.47 -8.64
CA GLY A 101 -2.36 15.75 -7.49
C GLY A 101 -3.45 15.11 -6.64
N ILE A 102 -4.52 15.86 -6.35
CA ILE A 102 -5.70 15.36 -5.64
C ILE A 102 -6.34 14.21 -6.42
N ALA A 103 -6.63 14.40 -7.71
CA ALA A 103 -7.25 13.36 -8.54
C ALA A 103 -6.41 12.09 -8.60
N ALA A 104 -5.09 12.21 -8.85
CA ALA A 104 -4.18 11.07 -8.88
C ALA A 104 -4.13 10.34 -7.53
N THR A 105 -4.03 11.09 -6.43
CA THR A 105 -4.01 10.55 -5.06
C THR A 105 -5.28 9.74 -4.77
N LEU A 106 -6.46 10.26 -5.12
CA LEU A 106 -7.73 9.57 -4.90
C LEU A 106 -7.87 8.31 -5.77
N ILE A 107 -7.43 8.35 -7.03
CA ILE A 107 -7.42 7.17 -7.91
C ILE A 107 -6.51 6.07 -7.35
N ILE A 108 -5.30 6.44 -6.92
CA ILE A 108 -4.35 5.49 -6.32
C ILE A 108 -4.91 4.95 -5.00
N ALA A 109 -5.51 5.81 -4.17
CA ALA A 109 -6.14 5.38 -2.92
C ALA A 109 -7.27 4.37 -3.18
N LEU A 110 -8.12 4.61 -4.18
CA LEU A 110 -9.17 3.66 -4.56
C LEU A 110 -8.58 2.31 -5.01
N MET A 111 -7.53 2.34 -5.83
CA MET A 111 -6.83 1.13 -6.27
C MET A 111 -6.23 0.36 -5.08
N VAL A 112 -5.46 1.02 -4.22
CA VAL A 112 -4.81 0.41 -3.05
C VAL A 112 -5.86 -0.14 -2.07
N GLY A 113 -6.94 0.61 -1.80
CA GLY A 113 -8.05 0.12 -0.99
C GLY A 113 -8.74 -1.11 -1.57
N THR A 114 -8.87 -1.17 -2.91
CA THR A 114 -9.39 -2.36 -3.60
C THR A 114 -8.46 -3.56 -3.43
N LEU A 115 -7.14 -3.37 -3.50
CA LEU A 115 -6.18 -4.46 -3.25
C LEU A 115 -6.22 -4.93 -1.79
N GLY A 116 -6.29 -4.00 -0.84
CA GLY A 116 -6.43 -4.29 0.58
C GLY A 116 -7.71 -5.09 0.89
N THR A 117 -8.85 -4.73 0.29
CA THR A 117 -10.11 -5.50 0.44
C THR A 117 -10.02 -6.87 -0.22
N LEU A 118 -9.43 -7.00 -1.41
CA LEU A 118 -9.23 -8.29 -2.09
C LEU A 118 -8.30 -9.22 -1.30
N GLN A 119 -7.26 -8.68 -0.64
CA GLN A 119 -6.40 -9.44 0.28
C GLN A 119 -7.21 -10.02 1.45
N LEU A 120 -8.07 -9.21 2.09
CA LEU A 120 -8.94 -9.67 3.18
C LEU A 120 -9.99 -10.69 2.71
N ALA A 121 -10.60 -10.45 1.55
CA ALA A 121 -11.60 -11.35 1.00
C ALA A 121 -11.05 -12.74 0.65
N ASN A 122 -9.73 -12.84 0.43
CA ASN A 122 -9.05 -14.08 0.06
C ASN A 122 -8.10 -14.57 1.17
N LEU A 123 -8.41 -14.26 2.44
CA LEU A 123 -7.60 -14.73 3.55
C LEU A 123 -7.42 -16.27 3.52
N PRO A 124 -6.19 -16.75 3.71
CA PRO A 124 -5.92 -18.17 3.74
C PRO A 124 -6.61 -18.76 4.98
N LYS A 125 -7.37 -19.85 4.78
CA LYS A 125 -7.95 -20.60 5.89
C LYS A 125 -6.80 -21.15 6.73
N GLN A 126 -6.69 -20.68 7.97
CA GLN A 126 -5.73 -21.29 8.89
C GLN A 126 -6.21 -22.73 9.19
N PRO A 127 -5.30 -23.72 9.22
CA PRO A 127 -5.67 -25.01 9.79
C PRO A 127 -6.12 -24.74 11.21
N ILE A 128 -7.39 -25.06 11.52
CA ILE A 128 -7.90 -25.05 12.89
C ILE A 128 -6.91 -25.91 13.67
N ALA A 129 -6.19 -25.31 14.62
CA ALA A 129 -5.41 -26.08 15.57
C ALA A 129 -6.40 -26.93 16.34
N SER A 130 -6.60 -28.18 15.91
CA SER A 130 -7.26 -29.23 16.65
C SER A 130 -6.38 -29.56 17.87
N SER A 131 -6.37 -28.66 18.84
CA SER A 131 -5.67 -28.83 20.11
C SER A 131 -6.66 -28.52 21.24
N ARG A 132 -7.72 -29.34 21.29
CA ARG A 132 -8.52 -29.53 22.51
C ARG A 132 -9.31 -30.85 22.49
N LEU A 133 -8.72 -31.91 21.94
CA LEU A 133 -9.15 -33.28 22.17
C LEU A 133 -7.88 -34.08 22.51
N HIS A 134 -7.80 -34.54 23.75
CA HIS A 134 -6.73 -35.33 24.36
C HIS A 134 -5.48 -34.59 24.86
N ARG A 135 -5.56 -34.01 26.06
CA ARG A 135 -4.80 -34.45 27.25
C ARG A 135 -5.33 -33.75 28.49
#